data_AF-A0A6P0MDJ2-F1
#
_entry.id   AF-A0A6P0MDJ2-F1
#
_cell.length_a   1.000
_cell.length_b   1.000
_cell.length_c   1.000
_cell.angle_alpha   90.00
_cell.angle_beta   90.00
_cell.angle_gamma   90.00
#
_symmetry.space_group_name_H-M   'P 1'
#
loop_
_entity.id
_entity.type
_entity.pdbx_description
1 polymer ?
#
loop_
_entity_poly.entity_id
_entity_poly.type
_entity_poly.pdbx_seq_one_letter_code
_entity_poly.pdbx_strand_id
1 'polypeptide(L)'
;MNYPDWLSEVADLLADPESSARIGAAHAIAYSANEQGVPLLRLRAKIGDQPEVLSEYLAALLKLAPEQSLKFVASYLHAPQPQTQELVALVLGESRLPEVFDILRSWWEKTVNPELHSTGLLAIAMIRDDKSFEFLLSIIADGTGPEAKNAIAALRLYRHDRLLWQRIREASEKRGDSNLLKLIDRD
;
A
#
# COMPACT_ATOMS: atom_id res chain seq x y z
N MET A 1 -9.65 -14.42 -24.40
CA MET A 1 -10.04 -13.28 -25.24
C MET A 1 -9.04 -13.21 -26.39
N ASN A 2 -9.44 -13.52 -27.62
CA ASN A 2 -8.58 -13.40 -28.81
C ASN A 2 -9.10 -12.26 -29.70
N TYR A 3 -9.13 -11.03 -29.18
CA TYR A 3 -9.29 -9.84 -30.02
C TYR A 3 -7.88 -9.31 -30.31
N PRO A 4 -7.34 -9.46 -31.53
CA PRO A 4 -5.91 -9.26 -31.79
C PRO A 4 -5.43 -7.82 -31.53
N ASP A 5 -6.30 -6.81 -31.68
CA ASP A 5 -5.91 -5.39 -31.61
C ASP A 5 -6.16 -4.75 -30.23
N TRP A 6 -6.53 -5.54 -29.21
CA TRP A 6 -6.95 -5.00 -27.92
C TRP A 6 -5.85 -4.15 -27.24
N LEU A 7 -4.57 -4.48 -27.47
CA LEU A 7 -3.44 -3.75 -26.93
C LEU A 7 -3.32 -2.33 -27.51
N SER A 8 -3.66 -2.14 -28.78
CA SER A 8 -3.69 -0.83 -29.41
C SER A 8 -4.82 0.02 -28.84
N GLU A 9 -6.01 -0.55 -28.69
CA GLU A 9 -7.18 0.14 -28.12
C GLU A 9 -6.93 0.60 -26.67
N VAL A 10 -6.35 -0.27 -25.83
CA VAL A 10 -6.00 0.13 -24.46
C VAL A 10 -4.83 1.12 -24.43
N ALA A 11 -3.92 1.10 -25.41
CA ALA A 11 -2.85 2.08 -25.51
C ALA A 11 -3.40 3.48 -25.80
N ASP A 12 -4.39 3.59 -26.68
CA ASP A 12 -5.08 4.85 -26.97
C ASP A 12 -5.84 5.35 -25.74
N LEU A 13 -6.56 4.46 -25.04
CA LEU A 13 -7.26 4.80 -23.80
C LEU A 13 -6.32 5.22 -22.67
N LEU A 14 -5.09 4.68 -22.61
CA LEU A 14 -4.07 5.12 -21.66
C LEU A 14 -3.57 6.56 -21.91
N ALA A 15 -3.83 7.10 -23.10
CA ALA A 15 -3.52 8.48 -23.49
C ALA A 15 -4.76 9.40 -23.49
N ASP A 16 -5.93 8.87 -23.12
CA ASP A 16 -7.19 9.62 -23.12
C ASP A 16 -7.13 10.81 -22.13
N PRO A 17 -7.74 11.97 -22.46
CA PRO A 17 -7.80 13.11 -21.55
C PRO A 17 -8.51 12.79 -20.23
N GLU A 18 -9.50 11.90 -20.22
CA GLU A 18 -10.29 11.54 -19.05
C GLU A 18 -9.55 10.54 -18.16
N SER A 19 -9.34 10.91 -16.89
CA SER A 19 -8.66 10.04 -15.92
C SER A 19 -9.37 8.70 -15.73
N SER A 20 -10.70 8.66 -15.84
CA SER A 20 -11.50 7.44 -15.72
C SER A 20 -11.23 6.45 -16.86
N ALA A 21 -11.02 6.93 -18.09
CA ALA A 21 -10.67 6.10 -19.24
C ALA A 21 -9.28 5.47 -19.06
N ARG A 22 -8.31 6.26 -18.60
CA ARG A 22 -6.95 5.78 -18.30
C ARG A 22 -6.94 4.71 -17.20
N ILE A 23 -7.71 4.92 -16.12
CA ILE A 23 -7.88 3.92 -15.04
C ILE A 23 -8.52 2.64 -15.59
N GLY A 24 -9.60 2.77 -16.37
CA GLY A 24 -10.27 1.62 -17.00
C GLY A 24 -9.32 0.81 -17.90
N ALA A 25 -8.46 1.47 -18.66
CA ALA A 25 -7.44 0.82 -19.48
C ALA A 25 -6.41 0.06 -18.63
N ALA A 26 -5.95 0.66 -17.53
CA ALA A 26 -5.03 0.01 -16.59
C ALA A 26 -5.65 -1.27 -15.99
N HIS A 27 -6.91 -1.19 -15.58
CA HIS A 27 -7.67 -2.34 -15.09
C HIS A 27 -7.84 -3.41 -16.17
N ALA A 28 -8.23 -3.03 -17.39
CA ALA A 28 -8.38 -3.97 -18.50
C ALA A 28 -7.08 -4.73 -18.79
N ILE A 29 -5.95 -4.03 -18.80
CA ILE A 29 -4.62 -4.66 -18.93
C ILE A 29 -4.37 -5.64 -17.77
N ALA A 30 -4.62 -5.24 -16.53
CA ALA A 30 -4.40 -6.10 -15.37
C ALA A 30 -5.29 -7.36 -15.36
N TYR A 31 -6.54 -7.25 -15.82
CA TYR A 31 -7.48 -8.38 -15.90
C TYR A 31 -7.26 -9.28 -17.12
N SER A 32 -6.56 -8.80 -18.15
CA SER A 32 -6.23 -9.60 -19.34
C SER A 32 -5.32 -10.80 -19.03
N ALA A 33 -4.56 -10.74 -17.93
CA ALA A 33 -3.49 -11.67 -17.57
C ALA A 33 -2.45 -11.88 -18.69
N ASN A 34 -2.29 -10.89 -19.59
CA ASN A 34 -1.31 -10.91 -20.67
C ASN A 34 -0.15 -9.95 -20.34
N GLU A 35 1.03 -10.52 -20.09
CA GLU A 35 2.26 -9.78 -19.74
C GLU A 35 2.70 -8.76 -20.82
N GLN A 36 2.20 -8.86 -22.06
CA GLN A 36 2.45 -7.87 -23.10
C GLN A 36 1.94 -6.46 -22.74
N GLY A 37 1.02 -6.34 -21.77
CA GLY A 37 0.59 -5.04 -21.24
C GLY A 37 1.56 -4.39 -20.25
N VAL A 38 2.53 -5.14 -19.70
CA VAL A 38 3.50 -4.61 -18.71
C VAL A 38 4.31 -3.43 -19.27
N PRO A 39 4.90 -3.48 -20.49
CA PRO A 39 5.65 -2.34 -21.02
C PRO A 39 4.81 -1.08 -21.20
N LEU A 40 3.52 -1.21 -21.56
CA LEU A 40 2.61 -0.07 -21.71
C LEU A 40 2.38 0.64 -20.37
N LEU A 41 2.04 -0.12 -19.32
CA LEU A 41 1.85 0.43 -17.97
C LEU A 41 3.13 1.07 -17.42
N ARG A 42 4.30 0.44 -17.63
CA ARG A 42 5.60 1.00 -17.22
C ARG A 42 5.90 2.31 -17.95
N LEU A 43 5.65 2.36 -19.26
CA LEU A 43 5.83 3.56 -20.06
C LEU A 43 4.93 4.69 -19.55
N ARG A 44 3.64 4.41 -19.33
CA ARG A 44 2.69 5.40 -18.80
C ARG A 44 3.10 5.91 -17.42
N ALA A 45 3.47 5.02 -16.50
CA ALA A 45 3.96 5.40 -15.18
C ALA A 45 5.25 6.25 -15.24
N LYS A 46 6.11 6.05 -16.25
CA LYS A 46 7.32 6.85 -16.46
C LYS A 46 7.05 8.22 -17.07
N ILE A 47 6.06 8.33 -17.96
CA ILE A 47 5.58 9.63 -18.47
C ILE A 47 4.97 10.44 -17.33
N GLY A 48 4.32 9.77 -16.38
CA GLY A 48 3.67 10.39 -15.24
C GLY A 48 2.17 10.61 -15.49
N ASP A 49 1.47 10.83 -14.38
CA ASP A 49 0.03 11.10 -14.34
C ASP A 49 -0.33 11.73 -12.99
N GLN A 50 -1.60 12.03 -12.79
CA GLN A 50 -2.13 12.35 -11.47
C GLN A 50 -1.85 11.20 -10.49
N PRO A 51 -1.54 11.47 -9.20
CA PRO A 51 -1.19 10.43 -8.24
C PRO A 51 -2.18 9.26 -8.19
N GLU A 52 -3.48 9.56 -8.26
CA GLU A 52 -4.57 8.58 -8.22
C GLU A 52 -4.61 7.68 -9.45
N VAL A 53 -4.28 8.21 -10.64
CA VAL A 53 -4.22 7.42 -11.87
C VAL A 53 -2.92 6.62 -11.94
N LEU A 54 -1.81 7.23 -11.49
CA LEU A 54 -0.52 6.59 -11.39
C LEU A 54 -0.58 5.35 -10.46
N SER A 55 -1.25 5.45 -9.32
CA SER A 55 -1.40 4.30 -8.41
C SER A 55 -2.12 3.13 -9.06
N GLU A 56 -3.10 3.38 -9.93
CA GLU A 56 -3.79 2.32 -10.68
C GLU A 56 -2.87 1.62 -11.69
N TYR A 57 -1.96 2.36 -12.35
CA TYR A 57 -0.94 1.74 -13.21
C TYR A 57 0.00 0.84 -12.40
N LEU A 58 0.43 1.31 -11.22
CA LEU A 58 1.36 0.58 -10.36
C LEU A 58 0.69 -0.66 -9.73
N ALA A 59 -0.57 -0.56 -9.32
CA ALA A 59 -1.37 -1.69 -8.86
C ALA A 59 -1.59 -2.72 -9.97
N ALA A 60 -1.92 -2.27 -11.18
CA ALA A 60 -2.04 -3.12 -12.37
C ALA A 60 -0.73 -3.88 -12.66
N LEU A 61 0.43 -3.24 -12.50
CA LEU A 61 1.73 -3.87 -12.65
C LEU A 61 2.01 -4.95 -11.60
N LEU A 62 1.72 -4.68 -10.32
CA LEU A 62 1.87 -5.69 -9.25
C LEU A 62 0.92 -6.87 -9.43
N LYS A 63 -0.25 -6.67 -10.03
CA LYS A 63 -1.19 -7.74 -10.34
C LYS A 63 -0.74 -8.59 -11.52
N LEU A 64 -0.23 -7.96 -12.58
CA LEU A 64 0.10 -8.63 -13.83
C LEU A 64 1.47 -9.33 -13.80
N ALA A 65 2.47 -8.69 -13.20
CA ALA A 65 3.84 -9.22 -13.10
C ALA A 65 4.43 -8.84 -11.72
N PRO A 66 4.02 -9.52 -10.63
CA PRO A 66 4.28 -9.08 -9.26
C PRO A 66 5.77 -8.94 -8.93
N GLU A 67 6.54 -10.02 -9.10
CA GLU A 67 7.98 -10.04 -8.77
C GLU A 67 8.79 -9.07 -9.64
N GLN A 68 8.50 -9.02 -10.93
CA GLN A 68 9.22 -8.19 -11.91
C GLN A 68 8.92 -6.70 -11.73
N SER A 69 7.74 -6.38 -11.21
CA SER A 69 7.28 -5.00 -11.04
C SER A 69 7.61 -4.42 -9.67
N LEU A 70 7.79 -5.25 -8.64
CA LEU A 70 7.95 -4.79 -7.25
C LEU A 70 9.01 -3.71 -7.09
N LYS A 71 10.23 -3.94 -7.59
CA LYS A 71 11.33 -2.95 -7.49
C LYS A 71 10.99 -1.63 -8.20
N PHE A 72 10.28 -1.70 -9.32
CA PHE A 72 9.88 -0.51 -10.06
C PHE A 72 8.81 0.28 -9.29
N VAL A 73 7.78 -0.38 -8.78
CA VAL A 73 6.71 0.26 -8.01
C VAL A 73 7.27 0.85 -6.70
N ALA A 74 8.10 0.10 -5.99
CA ALA A 74 8.75 0.56 -4.75
C ALA A 74 9.60 1.82 -4.94
N SER A 75 10.14 2.08 -6.14
CA SER A 75 10.88 3.31 -6.40
C SER A 75 10.04 4.58 -6.27
N TYR A 76 8.71 4.48 -6.41
CA TYR A 76 7.79 5.62 -6.27
C TYR A 76 7.49 5.97 -4.80
N LEU A 77 7.91 5.16 -3.82
CA LEU A 77 7.92 5.55 -2.40
C LEU A 77 8.81 6.78 -2.14
N HIS A 78 9.70 7.11 -3.07
CA HIS A 78 10.59 8.26 -2.99
C HIS A 78 10.27 9.33 -4.05
N ALA A 79 9.04 9.32 -4.59
CA ALA A 79 8.57 10.34 -5.52
C ALA A 79 8.55 11.73 -4.85
N PRO A 80 8.76 12.83 -5.60
CA PRO A 80 8.82 14.17 -5.00
C PRO A 80 7.46 14.63 -4.42
N GLN A 81 6.35 14.11 -4.91
CA GLN A 81 5.01 14.41 -4.40
C GLN A 81 4.65 13.47 -3.23
N PRO A 82 4.32 14.00 -2.04
CA PRO A 82 3.91 13.18 -0.89
C PRO A 82 2.70 12.28 -1.18
N GLN A 83 1.69 12.81 -1.88
CA GLN A 83 0.49 12.05 -2.24
C GLN A 83 0.81 10.80 -3.10
N THR A 84 1.83 10.89 -3.98
CA THR A 84 2.30 9.72 -4.72
C THR A 84 2.93 8.69 -3.80
N GLN A 85 3.76 9.11 -2.83
CA GLN A 85 4.34 8.18 -1.86
C GLN A 85 3.27 7.48 -1.02
N GLU A 86 2.25 8.23 -0.58
CA GLU A 86 1.11 7.73 0.18
C GLU A 86 0.39 6.61 -0.57
N LEU A 87 -0.07 6.89 -1.80
CA LEU A 87 -0.80 5.92 -2.61
C LEU A 87 0.05 4.71 -2.97
N VAL A 88 1.35 4.90 -3.24
CA VAL A 88 2.27 3.81 -3.54
C VAL A 88 2.46 2.90 -2.32
N ALA A 89 2.55 3.46 -1.11
CA ALA A 89 2.64 2.67 0.10
C ALA A 89 1.41 1.77 0.26
N LEU A 90 0.20 2.31 0.04
CA LEU A 90 -1.04 1.53 0.09
C LEU A 90 -1.08 0.43 -0.98
N VAL A 91 -0.75 0.75 -2.23
CA VAL A 91 -0.67 -0.21 -3.34
C VAL A 91 0.29 -1.37 -3.03
N LEU A 92 1.45 -1.07 -2.43
CA LEU A 92 2.38 -2.11 -2.00
C LEU A 92 1.77 -2.97 -0.90
N GLY A 93 1.17 -2.37 0.13
CA GLY A 93 0.49 -3.08 1.21
C GLY A 93 -0.61 -4.04 0.72
N GLU A 94 -1.38 -3.63 -0.29
CA GLU A 94 -2.43 -4.45 -0.91
C GLU A 94 -1.90 -5.64 -1.71
N SER A 95 -0.69 -5.55 -2.25
CA SER A 95 -0.10 -6.62 -3.07
C SER A 95 0.21 -7.88 -2.27
N ARG A 96 0.46 -7.74 -0.95
CA ARG A 96 0.83 -8.83 -0.02
C ARG A 96 2.01 -9.69 -0.48
N LEU A 97 2.92 -9.12 -1.27
CA LEU A 97 4.13 -9.83 -1.68
C LEU A 97 5.08 -10.00 -0.47
N PRO A 98 5.77 -11.14 -0.32
CA PRO A 98 6.59 -11.42 0.86
C PRO A 98 7.65 -10.35 1.17
N GLU A 99 8.24 -9.75 0.13
CA GLU A 99 9.33 -8.77 0.26
C GLU A 99 8.82 -7.35 0.59
N VAL A 100 7.51 -7.09 0.51
CA VAL A 100 6.93 -5.76 0.70
C VAL A 100 7.11 -5.26 2.13
N PHE A 101 7.06 -6.15 3.12
CA PHE A 101 7.23 -5.76 4.51
C PHE A 101 8.56 -5.02 4.74
N ASP A 102 9.67 -5.59 4.27
CA ASP A 102 10.99 -4.99 4.49
C ASP A 102 11.16 -3.67 3.72
N ILE A 103 10.53 -3.56 2.54
CA ILE A 103 10.50 -2.32 1.74
C ILE A 103 9.74 -1.22 2.49
N LEU A 104 8.50 -1.50 2.91
CA LEU A 104 7.65 -0.51 3.60
C LEU A 104 8.23 -0.12 4.95
N ARG A 105 8.77 -1.08 5.70
CA ARG A 105 9.45 -0.81 6.97
C ARG A 105 10.64 0.13 6.77
N SER A 106 11.53 -0.15 5.82
CA SER A 106 12.71 0.70 5.58
C SER A 106 12.34 2.10 5.12
N TRP A 107 11.26 2.24 4.34
CA TRP A 107 10.73 3.54 3.93
C TRP A 107 10.13 4.28 5.13
N TRP A 108 9.31 3.61 5.93
CA TRP A 108 8.66 4.17 7.11
C TRP A 108 9.68 4.69 8.14
N GLU A 109 10.74 3.91 8.44
CA GLU A 109 11.81 4.30 9.38
C GLU A 109 12.55 5.59 8.96
N LYS A 110 12.54 5.93 7.67
CA LYS A 110 13.17 7.14 7.11
C LYS A 110 12.18 8.28 6.89
N THR A 111 10.88 8.04 7.09
CA THR A 111 9.82 8.99 6.79
C THR A 111 9.61 9.94 7.95
N VAL A 112 9.84 11.23 7.70
CA VAL A 112 9.67 12.28 8.73
C VAL A 112 8.28 12.92 8.65
N ASN A 113 7.62 12.88 7.49
CA ASN A 113 6.29 13.44 7.31
C ASN A 113 5.26 12.64 8.14
N PRO A 114 4.51 13.27 9.07
CA PRO A 114 3.59 12.55 9.96
C PRO A 114 2.46 11.78 9.27
N GLU A 115 1.94 12.30 8.15
CA GLU A 115 0.85 11.67 7.37
C GLU A 115 1.36 10.45 6.60
N LEU A 116 2.55 10.55 6.01
CA LEU A 116 3.19 9.40 5.38
C LEU A 116 3.62 8.35 6.41
N HIS A 117 4.01 8.80 7.61
CA HIS A 117 4.37 7.92 8.70
C HIS A 117 3.17 7.12 9.23
N SER A 118 1.99 7.72 9.36
CA SER A 118 0.76 6.97 9.68
C SER A 118 0.36 6.04 8.53
N THR A 119 0.49 6.49 7.28
CA THR A 119 0.20 5.69 6.08
C THR A 119 1.09 4.46 6.00
N GLY A 120 2.38 4.56 6.33
CA GLY A 120 3.28 3.40 6.33
C GLY A 120 2.85 2.30 7.30
N LEU A 121 2.36 2.67 8.49
CA LEU A 121 1.81 1.69 9.44
C LEU A 121 0.52 1.04 8.91
N LEU A 122 -0.34 1.81 8.25
CA LEU A 122 -1.53 1.29 7.59
C LEU A 122 -1.16 0.31 6.46
N ALA A 123 -0.23 0.70 5.59
CA ALA A 123 0.25 -0.15 4.50
C ALA A 123 0.86 -1.45 5.01
N ILE A 124 1.66 -1.40 6.09
CA ILE A 124 2.20 -2.61 6.74
C ILE A 124 1.07 -3.48 7.30
N ALA A 125 0.04 -2.89 7.92
CA ALA A 125 -1.11 -3.66 8.41
C ALA A 125 -1.86 -4.37 7.27
N MET A 126 -1.91 -3.80 6.07
CA MET A 126 -2.63 -4.37 4.90
C MET A 126 -1.96 -5.62 4.33
N ILE A 127 -0.65 -5.82 4.56
CA ILE A 127 0.10 -7.03 4.14
C ILE A 127 -0.54 -8.28 4.73
N ARG A 128 -1.00 -8.19 5.99
CA ARG A 128 -1.73 -9.24 6.71
C ARG A 128 -0.91 -10.52 6.94
N ASP A 129 0.32 -10.38 7.41
CA ASP A 129 1.16 -11.49 7.85
C ASP A 129 1.64 -11.32 9.29
N ASP A 130 2.14 -12.41 9.88
CA ASP A 130 2.61 -12.43 11.26
C ASP A 130 3.74 -11.42 11.49
N LYS A 131 4.68 -11.29 10.53
CA LYS A 131 5.82 -10.38 10.61
C LYS A 131 5.37 -8.92 10.74
N SER A 132 4.36 -8.52 9.97
CA SER A 132 3.75 -7.19 10.01
C SER A 132 3.02 -6.93 11.33
N PHE A 133 2.28 -7.93 11.82
CA PHE A 133 1.59 -7.81 13.11
C PHE A 133 2.55 -7.74 14.29
N GLU A 134 3.61 -8.56 14.33
CA GLU A 134 4.64 -8.47 15.37
C GLU A 134 5.30 -7.09 15.37
N PHE A 135 5.62 -6.54 14.19
CA PHE A 135 6.19 -5.21 14.09
C PHE A 135 5.24 -4.14 14.64
N LEU A 136 3.97 -4.13 14.22
CA LEU A 136 2.99 -3.16 14.71
C LEU A 136 2.75 -3.28 16.22
N LEU A 137 2.74 -4.50 16.77
CA LEU A 137 2.65 -4.75 18.21
C LEU A 137 3.88 -4.21 18.96
N SER A 138 5.09 -4.34 18.41
CA SER A 138 6.29 -3.72 19.00
C SER A 138 6.22 -2.20 18.99
N ILE A 139 5.64 -1.58 17.95
CA ILE A 139 5.43 -0.13 17.92
C ILE A 139 4.44 0.31 19.01
N ILE A 140 3.42 -0.50 19.29
CA ILE A 140 2.46 -0.21 20.36
C ILE A 140 3.15 -0.27 21.73
N ALA A 141 3.97 -1.29 21.97
CA ALA A 141 4.67 -1.49 23.23
C ALA A 141 5.78 -0.45 23.47
N ASP A 142 6.64 -0.21 22.47
CA ASP A 142 7.92 0.47 22.64
C ASP A 142 8.05 1.79 21.88
N GLY A 143 7.15 2.06 20.93
CA GLY A 143 7.17 3.28 20.11
C GLY A 143 6.70 4.53 20.84
N THR A 144 6.80 5.69 20.18
CA THR A 144 6.29 6.96 20.72
C THR A 144 4.76 6.92 20.88
N GLY A 145 4.20 7.82 21.71
CA GLY A 145 2.74 7.89 21.91
C GLY A 145 1.94 8.04 20.61
N PRO A 146 2.34 8.97 19.71
CA PRO A 146 1.74 9.10 18.39
C PRO A 146 1.87 7.84 17.52
N GLU A 147 3.04 7.19 17.53
CA GLU A 147 3.28 5.95 16.76
C GLU A 147 2.38 4.81 17.22
N ALA A 148 2.31 4.57 18.53
CA ALA A 148 1.43 3.52 19.07
C ALA A 148 -0.03 3.79 18.77
N LYS A 149 -0.47 5.05 18.86
CA LYS A 149 -1.83 5.44 18.46
C LYS A 149 -2.09 5.14 16.97
N ASN A 150 -1.14 5.46 16.10
CA ASN A 150 -1.24 5.20 14.66
C ASN A 150 -1.19 3.70 14.34
N ALA A 151 -0.38 2.92 15.04
CA ALA A 151 -0.33 1.46 14.91
C ALA A 151 -1.65 0.81 15.34
N ILE A 152 -2.25 1.24 16.46
CA ILE A 152 -3.60 0.80 16.87
C ILE A 152 -4.62 1.17 15.80
N ALA A 153 -4.57 2.40 15.26
CA ALA A 153 -5.49 2.84 14.21
C ALA A 153 -5.37 1.99 12.94
N ALA A 154 -4.15 1.65 12.51
CA ALA A 154 -3.90 0.76 11.39
C ALA A 154 -4.48 -0.66 11.61
N LEU A 155 -4.34 -1.20 12.82
CA LEU A 155 -4.84 -2.54 13.18
C LEU A 155 -6.37 -2.62 13.31
N ARG A 156 -7.10 -1.49 13.31
CA ARG A 156 -8.58 -1.49 13.32
C ARG A 156 -9.20 -2.15 12.09
N LEU A 157 -8.43 -2.32 11.00
CA LEU A 157 -8.83 -3.15 9.85
C LEU A 157 -9.22 -4.57 10.29
N TYR A 158 -8.58 -5.09 11.35
CA TYR A 158 -8.78 -6.43 11.88
C TYR A 158 -9.61 -6.43 13.15
N ARG A 159 -10.52 -5.45 13.32
CA ARG A 159 -11.20 -5.26 14.61
C ARG A 159 -12.06 -6.43 15.08
N HIS A 160 -12.38 -7.35 14.19
CA HIS A 160 -13.19 -8.53 14.49
C HIS A 160 -12.31 -9.75 14.88
N ASP A 161 -10.99 -9.65 14.73
CA ASP A 161 -10.03 -10.65 15.21
C ASP A 161 -9.78 -10.45 16.72
N ARG A 162 -10.47 -11.28 17.52
CA ARG A 162 -10.39 -11.20 18.98
C ARG A 162 -9.01 -11.54 19.52
N LEU A 163 -8.29 -12.45 18.87
CA LEU A 163 -6.95 -12.86 19.32
C LEU A 163 -5.97 -11.71 19.10
N LEU A 164 -5.99 -11.10 17.91
CA LEU A 164 -5.16 -9.93 17.62
C LEU A 164 -5.49 -8.76 18.56
N TRP A 165 -6.76 -8.49 18.84
CA TRP A 165 -7.13 -7.43 19.78
C TRP A 165 -6.69 -7.68 21.22
N GLN A 166 -6.71 -8.93 21.67
CA GLN A 166 -6.17 -9.28 22.97
C GLN A 166 -4.67 -8.94 23.02
N ARG A 167 -3.91 -9.29 21.99
CA ARG A 167 -2.48 -8.97 21.89
C ARG A 167 -2.22 -7.46 21.88
N ILE A 168 -3.05 -6.67 21.21
CA ILE A 168 -2.96 -5.21 21.20
C ILE A 168 -3.21 -4.62 22.60
N ARG A 169 -4.19 -5.17 23.35
CA ARG A 169 -4.44 -4.79 24.74
C ARG A 169 -3.23 -5.11 25.60
N GLU A 170 -2.70 -6.33 25.52
CA GLU A 170 -1.50 -6.74 26.27
C GLU A 170 -0.29 -5.84 25.97
N ALA A 171 -0.07 -5.48 24.71
CA ALA A 171 1.00 -4.55 24.32
C ALA A 171 0.79 -3.14 24.93
N SER A 172 -0.46 -2.64 24.94
CA SER A 172 -0.81 -1.34 25.51
C SER A 172 -0.72 -1.31 27.04
N GLU A 173 -1.03 -2.43 27.70
CA GLU A 173 -0.88 -2.60 29.15
C GLU A 173 0.60 -2.61 29.56
N LYS A 174 1.46 -3.32 28.82
CA LYS A 174 2.91 -3.33 29.06
C LYS A 174 3.53 -1.93 28.97
N ARG A 175 3.05 -1.12 28.03
CA ARG A 175 3.43 0.29 27.89
C ARG A 175 3.03 1.14 29.10
N GLY A 176 1.93 0.78 29.78
CA GLY A 176 1.37 1.53 30.91
C GLY A 176 0.62 2.80 30.53
N ASP A 177 0.24 2.97 29.25
CA ASP A 177 -0.46 4.17 28.77
C ASP A 177 -1.98 4.01 28.84
N SER A 178 -2.57 4.56 29.90
CA SER A 178 -4.03 4.53 30.13
C SER A 178 -4.86 5.20 29.01
N ASN A 179 -4.28 6.10 28.21
CA ASN A 179 -5.00 6.73 27.11
C ASN A 179 -5.17 5.78 25.91
N LEU A 180 -4.20 4.89 25.68
CA LEU A 180 -4.31 3.88 24.61
C LEU A 180 -5.34 2.81 24.94
N LEU A 181 -5.45 2.40 26.21
CA LEU A 181 -6.48 1.46 26.64
C LEU A 181 -7.89 2.01 26.41
N LYS A 182 -8.12 3.28 26.74
CA LYS A 182 -9.39 3.97 26.45
C LYS A 182 -9.68 4.07 24.95
N LEU A 183 -8.66 4.12 24.10
CA LEU A 183 -8.84 4.14 22.65
C LEU A 183 -9.33 2.78 22.14
N ILE A 184 -8.80 1.69 22.70
CA ILE A 184 -9.19 0.31 22.38
C ILE A 184 -10.60 0.02 22.87
N ASP A 185 -10.98 0.49 24.06
CA ASP A 185 -12.29 0.23 24.68
C ASP A 185 -13.47 1.00 24.03
N ARG A 186 -13.19 1.93 23.10
CA ARG A 186 -14.21 2.74 22.42
C ARG A 186 -14.77 2.08 21.14
N ASP A 187 -14.23 0.92 20.73
CA ASP A 187 -14.66 0.13 19.57
C ASP A 187 -15.25 -1.23 19.98
#